data_AF-A0A537RRC6-F1
#
_entry.id   AF-A0A537RRC6-F1
#
_cell.length_a   1.000
_cell.length_b   1.000
_cell.length_c   1.000
_cell.angle_alpha   90.00
_cell.angle_beta   90.00
_cell.angle_gamma   90.00
#
_symmetry.space_group_name_H-M   'P 1'
#
loop_
_entity.id
_entity.type
_entity.pdbx_description
1 polymer ?
#
loop_
_entity_poly.entity_id
_entity_poly.type
_entity_poly.pdbx_seq_one_letter_code
_entity_poly.pdbx_strand_id
1 'polypeptide(L)'
;MLSAAAVRERCGIVLAAAKRAETRHFRLHLDRLDEAVERVVAVTRRRYPDLDVPFHSRWRHFSAGGIDRATSVAPGADPAERASARLDLAIVSVLLDAGSGPGWRYREAETGLVIARSEGLAVASLRAMQKGLFSADPGNPWRADAAA
;
A
#
# COMPACT_ATOMS: atom_id res chain seq x y z
N MET A 1 -15.99 -15.68 6.97
CA MET A 1 -16.15 -14.26 6.55
C MET A 1 -15.13 -13.94 5.46
N LEU A 2 -15.28 -14.46 4.24
CA LEU A 2 -14.33 -14.21 3.13
C LEU A 2 -15.02 -13.94 1.78
N SER A 3 -16.33 -13.67 1.76
CA SER A 3 -17.04 -13.30 0.54
C SER A 3 -17.50 -11.84 0.58
N ALA A 4 -17.58 -11.21 -0.59
CA ALA A 4 -18.13 -9.86 -0.72
C ALA A 4 -19.56 -9.77 -0.16
N ALA A 5 -20.35 -10.84 -0.28
CA ALA A 5 -21.68 -10.94 0.30
C ALA A 5 -21.65 -10.84 1.83
N ALA A 6 -20.76 -11.61 2.49
CA ALA A 6 -20.61 -11.57 3.94
C ALA A 6 -20.11 -10.20 4.43
N VAL A 7 -19.19 -9.55 3.69
CA VAL A 7 -18.75 -8.18 4.01
C VAL A 7 -19.93 -7.20 3.91
N ARG A 8 -20.73 -7.28 2.84
CA ARG A 8 -21.90 -6.40 2.64
C ARG A 8 -22.93 -6.56 3.75
N GLU A 9 -23.24 -7.79 4.12
CA GLU A 9 -24.16 -8.11 5.22
C GLU A 9 -23.69 -7.48 6.54
N ARG A 10 -22.43 -7.69 6.91
CA ARG A 10 -21.86 -7.16 8.16
C ARG A 10 -21.79 -5.64 8.18
N CYS A 11 -21.41 -5.01 7.08
CA CYS A 11 -21.45 -3.55 6.95
C CYS A 11 -22.88 -3.01 7.08
N GLY A 12 -23.90 -3.75 6.60
CA GLY A 12 -25.31 -3.40 6.76
C GLY A 12 -25.73 -3.30 8.23
N ILE A 13 -25.26 -4.23 9.08
CA ILE A 13 -25.50 -4.21 10.53
C ILE A 13 -24.92 -2.94 11.15
N VAL A 14 -23.67 -2.59 10.81
CA VAL A 14 -23.00 -1.38 11.32
C VAL A 14 -23.74 -0.12 10.88
N LEU A 15 -24.16 -0.04 9.62
CA LEU A 15 -24.93 1.09 9.10
C LEU A 15 -26.28 1.24 9.81
N ALA A 16 -26.98 0.14 10.07
CA ALA A 16 -28.26 0.17 10.78
C ALA A 16 -28.10 0.67 12.23
N ALA A 17 -27.05 0.21 12.94
CA ALA A 17 -26.73 0.71 14.28
C ALA A 17 -26.37 2.21 14.26
N ALA A 18 -25.57 2.65 13.27
CA ALA A 18 -25.20 4.05 13.12
C ALA A 18 -26.42 4.95 12.85
N LYS A 19 -27.39 4.49 12.04
CA LYS A 19 -28.66 5.20 11.80
C LYS A 19 -29.50 5.36 13.06
N ARG A 20 -29.43 4.40 13.99
CA ARG A 20 -30.11 4.46 15.31
C ARG A 20 -29.29 5.17 16.39
N ALA A 21 -28.15 5.77 16.02
CA ALA A 21 -27.22 6.42 16.95
C ALA A 21 -26.67 5.49 18.06
N GLU A 22 -26.56 4.19 17.78
CA GLU A 22 -26.06 3.17 18.72
C GLU A 22 -24.53 2.97 18.66
N THR A 23 -23.83 3.71 17.80
CA THR A 23 -22.38 3.59 17.62
C THR A 23 -21.61 4.42 18.66
N ARG A 24 -20.64 3.78 19.34
CA ARG A 24 -19.85 4.42 20.41
C ARG A 24 -18.88 5.50 19.93
N HIS A 25 -18.22 5.28 18.79
CA HIS A 25 -17.04 6.07 18.39
C HIS A 25 -17.29 7.08 17.26
N PHE A 26 -18.45 7.01 16.61
CA PHE A 26 -18.79 7.89 15.50
C PHE A 26 -20.30 8.08 15.41
N ARG A 27 -20.72 9.10 14.66
CA ARG A 27 -22.13 9.39 14.35
C ARG A 27 -22.31 9.45 12.84
N LEU A 28 -23.50 9.08 12.38
CA LEU A 28 -23.88 9.17 10.98
C LEU A 28 -24.66 10.47 10.73
N HIS A 29 -24.13 11.31 9.84
CA HIS A 29 -24.75 12.56 9.40
C HIS A 29 -25.10 12.45 7.91
N LEU A 30 -26.26 11.85 7.59
CA LEU A 30 -26.70 11.66 6.20
C LEU A 30 -27.01 12.99 5.51
N ASP A 31 -27.43 13.99 6.27
CA ASP A 31 -27.64 15.38 5.85
C ASP A 31 -26.38 16.06 5.30
N ARG A 32 -25.19 15.50 5.60
CA ARG A 32 -23.88 16.00 5.13
C ARG A 32 -23.27 15.16 4.02
N LEU A 33 -23.99 14.17 3.50
CA LEU A 33 -23.45 13.28 2.47
C LEU A 33 -23.05 14.05 1.21
N ASP A 34 -23.87 15.01 0.78
CA ASP A 34 -23.58 15.82 -0.41
C ASP A 34 -22.30 16.65 -0.24
N GLU A 35 -22.08 17.25 0.94
CA GLU A 35 -20.84 17.97 1.28
C GLU A 35 -19.62 17.04 1.20
N ALA A 36 -19.74 15.81 1.73
CA ALA A 36 -18.68 14.82 1.67
C ALA A 36 -18.37 14.40 0.23
N VAL A 37 -19.39 14.21 -0.60
CA VAL A 37 -19.26 13.90 -2.04
C VAL A 37 -18.53 15.02 -2.76
N GLU A 38 -18.97 16.27 -2.60
CA GLU A 38 -18.31 17.43 -3.23
C GLU A 38 -16.84 17.55 -2.84
N ARG A 39 -16.52 17.27 -1.58
CA ARG A 39 -15.12 17.27 -1.11
C ARG A 39 -14.28 16.19 -1.79
N VAL A 40 -14.82 14.97 -1.94
CA VAL A 40 -14.13 13.87 -2.63
C VAL A 40 -13.94 14.20 -4.11
N VAL A 41 -14.98 14.74 -4.77
CA VAL A 41 -14.93 15.16 -6.17
C VAL A 41 -13.89 16.25 -6.38
N ALA A 42 -13.87 17.29 -5.54
CA ALA A 42 -12.91 18.38 -5.61
C ALA A 42 -11.47 17.89 -5.42
N VAL A 43 -11.22 17.01 -4.44
CA VAL A 43 -9.89 16.41 -4.21
C VAL A 43 -9.47 15.55 -5.39
N THR A 44 -10.39 14.76 -5.95
CA THR A 44 -10.12 13.86 -7.07
C THR A 44 -9.76 14.66 -8.31
N ARG A 45 -10.59 15.63 -8.71
CA ARG A 45 -10.34 16.50 -9.87
C ARG A 45 -9.06 17.32 -9.73
N ARG A 46 -8.75 17.81 -8.51
CA ARG A 46 -7.50 18.53 -8.25
C ARG A 46 -6.27 17.63 -8.42
N ARG A 47 -6.36 16.36 -8.00
CA ARG A 47 -5.23 15.43 -8.02
C ARG A 47 -5.07 14.68 -9.34
N TYR A 48 -6.17 14.50 -10.08
CA TYR A 48 -6.25 13.82 -11.37
C TYR A 48 -7.16 14.66 -12.30
N PRO A 49 -6.63 15.74 -12.89
CA PRO A 49 -7.44 16.64 -13.74
C PRO A 49 -8.02 15.97 -14.98
N ASP A 50 -7.35 14.94 -15.49
CA ASP A 50 -7.75 14.07 -16.60
C ASP A 50 -8.62 12.88 -16.17
N LEU A 51 -8.83 12.70 -14.86
CA LEU A 51 -9.49 11.55 -14.25
C LEU A 51 -8.81 10.20 -14.52
N ASP A 52 -7.53 10.20 -14.94
CA ASP A 52 -6.72 9.00 -15.01
C ASP A 52 -6.17 8.64 -13.62
N VAL A 53 -7.02 7.99 -12.82
CA VAL A 53 -6.68 7.60 -11.46
C VAL A 53 -5.90 6.28 -11.50
N PRO A 54 -4.61 6.26 -11.14
CA PRO A 54 -3.83 5.04 -11.19
C PRO A 54 -4.31 4.05 -10.12
N PHE A 55 -4.23 2.76 -10.45
CA PHE A 55 -4.62 1.68 -9.55
C PHE A 55 -3.95 1.81 -8.17
N HIS A 56 -4.76 1.73 -7.11
CA HIS A 56 -4.22 1.74 -5.75
C HIS A 56 -3.65 0.36 -5.42
N SER A 57 -2.33 0.27 -5.35
CA SER A 57 -1.61 -0.94 -4.97
C SER A 57 -0.32 -0.60 -4.23
N ARG A 58 0.27 -1.63 -3.61
CA ARG A 58 1.61 -1.53 -3.02
C ARG A 58 2.64 -0.96 -4.00
N TRP A 59 2.49 -1.22 -5.30
CA TRP A 59 3.40 -0.71 -6.33
C TRP A 59 3.51 0.81 -6.33
N ARG A 60 2.41 1.52 -6.06
CA ARG A 60 2.40 2.97 -6.01
C ARG A 60 3.24 3.53 -4.86
N HIS A 61 3.45 2.75 -3.79
CA HIS A 61 4.30 3.15 -2.66
C HIS A 61 5.79 3.10 -3.01
N PHE A 62 6.23 2.28 -3.97
CA PHE A 62 7.62 2.30 -4.43
C PHE A 62 7.96 3.58 -5.21
N SER A 63 6.95 4.29 -5.69
CA SER A 63 7.07 5.59 -6.37
C SER A 63 7.13 6.79 -5.41
N ALA A 64 7.30 6.56 -4.10
CA ALA A 64 7.32 7.62 -3.09
C ALA A 64 8.39 8.69 -3.39
N GLY A 65 8.01 9.96 -3.25
CA GLY A 65 8.87 11.08 -3.64
C GLY A 65 9.00 11.29 -5.15
N GLY A 66 8.13 10.67 -5.97
CA GLY A 66 8.11 10.86 -7.44
C GLY A 66 9.16 10.04 -8.19
N ILE A 67 9.79 9.05 -7.54
CA ILE A 67 10.88 8.26 -8.10
C ILE A 67 10.39 6.84 -8.34
N ASP A 68 10.35 6.40 -9.59
CA ASP A 68 9.89 5.06 -9.94
C ASP A 68 10.95 3.97 -9.65
N ARG A 69 10.94 3.47 -8.41
CA ARG A 69 11.82 2.38 -7.98
C ARG A 69 11.36 1.00 -8.45
N ALA A 70 10.16 0.86 -9.02
CA ALA A 70 9.70 -0.44 -9.55
C ALA A 70 10.55 -0.91 -10.75
N THR A 71 11.20 0.04 -11.42
CA THR A 71 12.13 -0.22 -12.54
C THR A 71 13.42 -0.92 -12.11
N SER A 72 13.82 -0.82 -10.82
CA SER A 72 15.07 -1.39 -10.33
C SER A 72 14.95 -2.84 -9.88
N VAL A 73 13.77 -3.45 -9.94
CA VAL A 73 13.52 -4.82 -9.48
C VAL A 73 14.03 -5.82 -10.50
N ALA A 74 14.96 -6.69 -10.09
CA ALA A 74 15.55 -7.77 -10.91
C ALA A 74 16.01 -7.29 -12.31
N PRO A 75 16.94 -6.30 -12.38
CA PRO A 75 17.39 -5.78 -13.66
C PRO A 75 18.12 -6.88 -14.45
N GLY A 76 17.80 -7.01 -15.74
CA GLY A 76 18.40 -8.02 -16.61
C GLY A 76 17.81 -9.44 -16.48
N ALA A 77 16.97 -9.70 -15.47
CA ALA A 77 16.27 -10.97 -15.34
C ALA A 77 15.24 -11.16 -16.46
N ASP A 78 14.94 -12.43 -16.76
CA ASP A 78 13.90 -12.78 -17.72
C ASP A 78 12.50 -12.35 -17.22
N PRO A 79 11.46 -12.36 -18.08
CA PRO A 79 10.13 -11.93 -17.68
C PRO A 79 9.51 -12.74 -16.52
N ALA A 80 9.78 -14.03 -16.43
CA ALA A 80 9.24 -14.91 -15.40
C ALA A 80 9.92 -14.65 -14.06
N GLU A 81 11.25 -14.58 -14.04
CA GLU A 81 12.05 -14.24 -12.86
C GLU A 81 11.70 -12.84 -12.34
N ARG A 82 11.55 -11.86 -13.23
CA ARG A 82 11.13 -10.51 -12.85
C ARG A 82 9.73 -10.50 -12.26
N ALA A 83 8.80 -11.29 -12.80
CA ALA A 83 7.46 -11.41 -12.24
C ALA A 83 7.49 -12.00 -10.83
N SER A 84 8.25 -13.08 -10.62
CA SER A 84 8.45 -13.69 -9.29
C SER A 84 9.06 -12.70 -8.29
N ALA A 85 10.14 -12.02 -8.67
CA ALA A 85 10.78 -10.99 -7.83
C ALA A 85 9.82 -9.86 -7.43
N ARG A 86 8.98 -9.43 -8.38
CA ARG A 86 7.94 -8.42 -8.13
C ARG A 86 6.87 -8.92 -7.17
N LEU A 87 6.45 -10.19 -7.29
CA LEU A 87 5.50 -10.81 -6.37
C LEU A 87 6.08 -10.89 -4.96
N ASP A 88 7.29 -11.41 -4.81
CA ASP A 88 7.98 -11.52 -3.51
C ASP A 88 8.09 -10.14 -2.85
N LEU A 89 8.52 -9.12 -3.61
CA LEU A 89 8.59 -7.75 -3.10
C LEU A 89 7.25 -7.20 -2.64
N ALA A 90 6.19 -7.38 -3.44
CA ALA A 90 4.88 -6.90 -3.09
C ALA A 90 4.36 -7.59 -1.81
N ILE A 91 4.54 -8.91 -1.70
CA ILE A 91 4.08 -9.71 -0.56
C ILE A 91 4.85 -9.34 0.70
N VAL A 92 6.18 -9.42 0.69
CA VAL A 92 7.03 -9.06 1.83
C VAL A 92 6.75 -7.63 2.29
N SER A 93 6.65 -6.69 1.34
CA SER A 93 6.38 -5.29 1.68
C SER A 93 5.01 -5.07 2.31
N VAL A 94 3.97 -5.79 1.86
CA VAL A 94 2.64 -5.73 2.50
C VAL A 94 2.66 -6.32 3.90
N LEU A 95 3.34 -7.46 4.09
CA LEU A 95 3.42 -8.14 5.39
C LEU A 95 4.18 -7.30 6.42
N LEU A 96 5.29 -6.66 6.03
CA LEU A 96 6.05 -5.77 6.92
C LEU A 96 5.27 -4.49 7.29
N ASP A 97 4.33 -4.06 6.44
CA ASP A 97 3.51 -2.87 6.72
C ASP A 97 2.44 -3.15 7.78
N ALA A 98 2.04 -4.41 7.91
CA ALA A 98 1.05 -4.82 8.90
C ALA A 98 1.63 -4.67 10.33
N GLY A 99 1.24 -3.59 11.02
CA GLY A 99 1.54 -3.37 12.44
C GLY A 99 2.73 -2.44 12.73
N SER A 100 3.37 -1.86 11.72
CA SER A 100 4.50 -0.93 11.90
C SER A 100 4.13 0.42 12.54
N GLY A 101 2.83 0.76 12.54
CA GLY A 101 2.28 1.91 13.25
C GLY A 101 2.58 3.27 12.60
N PRO A 102 1.93 4.35 13.08
CA PRO A 102 1.96 5.66 12.41
C PRO A 102 3.27 6.43 12.56
N GLY A 103 4.15 6.04 13.49
CA GLY A 103 5.42 6.71 13.78
C GLY A 103 6.57 6.29 12.86
N TRP A 104 6.37 5.24 12.05
CA TRP A 104 7.42 4.64 11.24
C TRP A 104 7.93 5.60 10.15
N ARG A 105 9.25 5.66 9.96
CA ARG A 105 9.94 6.46 8.95
C ARG A 105 11.20 5.76 8.45
N TYR A 106 11.51 5.94 7.17
CA TYR A 106 12.76 5.48 6.56
C TYR A 106 13.51 6.62 5.90
N ARG A 107 14.81 6.67 6.15
CA ARG A 107 15.74 7.58 5.50
C ARG A 107 16.43 6.81 4.38
N GLU A 108 16.08 7.13 3.14
CA GLU A 108 16.73 6.53 1.98
C GLU A 108 18.11 7.15 1.78
N ALA A 109 19.15 6.32 1.74
CA ALA A 109 20.53 6.79 1.66
C ALA A 109 20.83 7.46 0.32
N GLU A 110 20.27 6.93 -0.77
CA GLU A 110 20.56 7.35 -2.14
C GLU A 110 19.99 8.74 -2.47
N THR A 111 18.86 9.10 -1.87
CA THR A 111 18.15 10.36 -2.16
C THR A 111 18.15 11.34 -0.99
N GLY A 112 18.50 10.87 0.22
CA GLY A 112 18.38 11.62 1.47
C GLY A 112 16.93 11.80 1.96
N LEU A 113 15.93 11.32 1.22
CA LEU A 113 14.52 11.47 1.56
C LEU A 113 14.18 10.74 2.85
N VAL A 114 13.38 11.40 3.71
CA VAL A 114 12.73 10.75 4.84
C VAL A 114 11.27 10.51 4.47
N ILE A 115 10.92 9.24 4.32
CA ILE A 115 9.60 8.80 3.85
C ILE A 115 8.92 8.11 5.03
N ALA A 116 7.70 8.54 5.36
CA ALA A 116 6.95 8.04 6.51
C ALA A 116 5.94 6.95 6.11
N ARG A 117 5.42 6.24 7.12
CA ARG A 117 4.30 5.29 7.00
C ARG A 117 4.55 4.22 5.93
N SER A 118 3.46 3.71 5.36
CA SER A 118 3.42 2.65 4.35
C SER A 118 4.30 2.91 3.13
N GLU A 119 4.42 4.18 2.69
CA GLU A 119 5.30 4.56 1.60
C GLU A 119 6.77 4.34 1.93
N GLY A 120 7.20 4.82 3.09
CA GLY A 120 8.59 4.64 3.47
C GLY A 120 8.91 3.16 3.72
N LEU A 121 7.96 2.40 4.26
CA LEU A 121 8.16 0.98 4.52
C LEU A 121 8.21 0.18 3.22
N ALA A 122 7.48 0.59 2.20
CA ALA A 122 7.67 0.06 0.85
C ALA A 122 9.11 0.30 0.35
N VAL A 123 9.63 1.52 0.48
CA VAL A 123 11.01 1.82 0.08
C VAL A 123 12.02 1.02 0.90
N ALA A 124 11.85 0.90 2.22
CA ALA A 124 12.74 0.08 3.05
C ALA A 124 12.70 -1.40 2.67
N SER A 125 11.51 -1.96 2.39
CA SER A 125 11.33 -3.35 1.96
C SER A 125 12.07 -3.62 0.64
N LEU A 126 11.95 -2.70 -0.32
CA LEU A 126 12.65 -2.77 -1.60
C LEU A 126 14.16 -2.77 -1.41
N ARG A 127 14.68 -1.87 -0.55
CA ARG A 127 16.12 -1.80 -0.26
C ARG A 127 16.62 -3.01 0.52
N ALA A 128 15.81 -3.58 1.39
CA ALA A 128 16.13 -4.82 2.10
C ALA A 128 16.22 -6.02 1.13
N MET A 129 15.27 -6.18 0.21
CA MET A 129 15.36 -7.18 -0.86
C MET A 129 16.54 -6.92 -1.79
N GLN A 130 16.79 -5.69 -2.20
CA GLN A 130 17.95 -5.38 -3.05
C GLN A 130 19.29 -5.77 -2.41
N LYS A 131 19.36 -5.78 -1.07
CA LYS A 131 20.51 -6.23 -0.29
C LYS A 131 20.51 -7.74 0.02
N GLY A 132 19.52 -8.49 -0.47
CA GLY A 132 19.39 -9.93 -0.27
C GLY A 132 18.92 -10.34 1.12
N LEU A 133 18.35 -9.43 1.93
CA LEU A 133 17.99 -9.72 3.34
C LEU A 133 17.04 -10.91 3.51
N PHE A 134 16.22 -11.18 2.49
CA PHE A 134 15.21 -12.24 2.54
C PHE A 134 15.57 -13.45 1.67
N SER A 135 16.76 -13.47 1.07
CA SER A 135 17.16 -14.56 0.18
C SER A 135 18.17 -15.49 0.86
N ALA A 136 17.98 -16.79 0.66
CA ALA A 136 18.95 -17.81 1.02
C ALA A 136 20.08 -17.95 -0.02
N ASP A 137 20.00 -17.25 -1.16
CA ASP A 137 20.96 -17.28 -2.25
C ASP A 137 21.57 -15.88 -2.48
N PRO A 138 22.84 -15.66 -2.09
CA PRO A 138 23.52 -14.38 -2.31
C PRO A 138 23.61 -13.95 -3.78
N GLY A 139 23.50 -14.89 -4.73
CA GLY A 139 23.50 -14.62 -6.17
C GLY A 139 22.15 -14.12 -6.71
N ASN A 140 21.07 -14.25 -5.94
CA ASN A 140 19.73 -13.85 -6.35
C ASN A 140 19.01 -13.07 -5.22
N PRO A 141 19.33 -11.79 -5.02
CA PRO A 141 18.81 -11.01 -3.88
C PRO A 141 17.29 -10.74 -3.96
N TRP A 142 16.68 -10.86 -5.14
CA TRP A 142 15.28 -10.45 -5.38
C TRP A 142 14.23 -11.51 -5.07
N ARG A 143 14.59 -12.56 -4.33
CA ARG A 143 13.68 -13.61 -3.86
C ARG A 143 13.46 -13.54 -2.36
N ALA A 144 12.35 -14.12 -1.89
CA ALA A 144 12.09 -14.33 -0.48
C ALA A 144 12.01 -15.83 -0.17
N ASP A 145 12.95 -16.34 0.62
CA ASP A 145 13.03 -17.75 0.99
C ASP A 145 12.65 -17.95 2.46
N ALA A 146 11.92 -19.02 2.76
CA ALA A 146 11.52 -19.34 4.14
C ALA A 146 12.72 -19.73 5.04
N ALA A 147 13.84 -20.11 4.45
CA ALA A 147 15.05 -20.55 5.16
C ALA A 147 16.10 -19.43 5.35
N ALA A 148 15.79 -18.22 4.86
CA ALA A 148 16.64 -17.04 5.02
C ALA A 148 16.55 -16.43 6.43
#